data_AF-A0A9P9FF95-F1
#
_entry.id   AF-A0A9P9FF95-F1
#
_cell.length_a   1.000
_cell.length_b   1.000
_cell.length_c   1.000
_cell.angle_alpha   90.00
_cell.angle_beta   90.00
_cell.angle_gamma   90.00
#
_symmetry.space_group_name_H-M   'P 1'
#
loop_
_entity.id
_entity.type
_entity.pdbx_description
1 polymer ?
#
loop_
_entity_poly.entity_id
_entity_poly.type
_entity_poly.pdbx_seq_one_letter_code
_entity_poly.pdbx_strand_id
1 'polypeptide(L)'
;MSLRSVLTAFAVVSAAPSTLAKLSTPEGFGPSAEVAAQRGPQIFNSVSDTLRKWGSATHPNGMSIFLATIPEGVMLHHGNNRNETPTELDWLAYEIEHSEMFARPRGPPGGPPGGPPGEPPEGERSLDHRHSRRKDAQEPLFDYGAIAPKEEEGSGWLHTYRTTRPLRFLYVDGMSGNKGSSGVSDTQDFLLRGARDAEPDWPPRSKGNKPRGPQGEHQRALDLCQLCADWDLQGIIRTESPGFEIIKCNFFDGLEQIQSLQRSLSGGDRRPGGPGGKLGRPGRPGGPGGPGGPGGGWGRSEADRDRKVGSSRTLLDYSSMVSAYFFPVNLTNPDSSRSEFPRLISTTEEEMAAVKEYLSKVVKERHDVPISPFNWRDIADLVVRRYAPRLQAMANKTETVEEMKRHIQFLVEVFIDYSVEDTDTRDTEAQDRCATFYIQTTPLQTEVDHLIFAAFKAVNAEICAALFEIRKLVVVDSKAGNESLAEAKTITKSLISYLDWAVFE
;
A
#
# COMPACT_ATOMS: atom_id res chain seq x y z
N MET A 1 78.42 21.91 5.74
CA MET A 1 77.16 22.44 5.15
C MET A 1 76.88 21.60 3.90
N SER A 2 76.04 20.56 3.93
CA SER A 2 74.54 20.56 3.88
C SER A 2 74.03 21.32 2.64
N LEU A 3 73.20 20.84 1.71
CA LEU A 3 72.05 19.93 1.74
C LEU A 3 72.02 19.10 0.42
N ARG A 4 71.91 17.76 0.46
CA ARG A 4 70.70 16.91 0.38
C ARG A 4 69.96 16.92 -0.97
N SER A 5 70.25 15.88 -1.75
CA SER A 5 69.44 15.38 -2.87
C SER A 5 68.08 14.87 -2.40
N VAL A 6 67.00 15.34 -3.02
CA VAL A 6 65.64 14.82 -2.81
C VAL A 6 65.40 13.70 -3.82
N LEU A 7 65.37 12.47 -3.33
CA LEU A 7 64.87 11.29 -4.05
C LEU A 7 63.35 11.24 -3.82
N THR A 8 62.58 11.50 -4.86
CA THR A 8 61.12 11.36 -4.85
C THR A 8 60.78 9.88 -4.95
N ALA A 9 60.35 9.28 -3.84
CA ALA A 9 59.79 7.93 -3.82
C ALA A 9 58.34 7.98 -4.33
N PHE A 10 58.06 7.34 -5.47
CA PHE A 10 56.69 7.04 -5.88
C PHE A 10 56.15 5.92 -4.98
N ALA A 11 55.27 6.27 -4.04
CA ALA A 11 54.49 5.29 -3.30
C ALA A 11 53.36 4.79 -4.22
N VAL A 12 53.51 3.57 -4.73
CA VAL A 12 52.40 2.83 -5.36
C VAL A 12 51.45 2.42 -4.24
N VAL A 13 50.34 3.14 -4.12
CA VAL A 13 49.22 2.71 -3.27
C VAL A 13 48.55 1.54 -4.00
N SER A 14 48.89 0.32 -3.62
CA SER A 14 48.07 -0.85 -3.97
C SER A 14 46.71 -0.68 -3.31
N ALA A 15 45.70 -0.35 -4.11
CA ALA A 15 44.31 -0.50 -3.69
C ALA A 15 44.06 -1.99 -3.47
N ALA A 16 43.99 -2.40 -2.20
CA ALA A 16 43.45 -3.70 -1.86
C ALA A 16 41.98 -3.72 -2.33
N PRO A 17 41.53 -4.73 -3.10
CA PRO A 17 40.11 -4.89 -3.37
C PRO A 17 39.42 -5.11 -2.03
N SER A 18 38.56 -4.18 -1.64
CA SER A 18 37.60 -4.38 -0.57
C SER A 18 36.72 -5.56 -0.97
N THR A 19 37.03 -6.74 -0.43
CA THR A 19 36.12 -7.88 -0.46
C THR A 19 34.89 -7.49 0.33
N LEU A 20 33.84 -7.01 -0.35
CA LEU A 20 32.49 -7.12 0.18
C LEU A 20 32.31 -8.60 0.52
N ALA A 21 32.28 -8.93 1.81
CA ALA A 21 31.86 -10.25 2.24
C ALA A 21 30.49 -10.48 1.59
N LYS A 22 30.36 -11.50 0.75
CA LYS A 22 29.05 -11.97 0.31
C LYS A 22 28.31 -12.31 1.61
N LEU A 23 27.34 -11.47 1.97
CA LEU A 23 26.34 -11.80 2.97
C LEU A 23 25.75 -13.15 2.56
N SER A 24 26.07 -14.20 3.30
CA SER A 24 25.60 -15.54 3.00
C SER A 24 24.18 -15.66 3.53
N THR A 25 23.21 -15.71 2.62
CA THR A 25 21.83 -16.08 2.94
C THR A 25 21.80 -17.45 3.62
N PRO A 26 20.93 -17.67 4.61
CA PRO A 26 20.76 -19.00 5.20
C PRO A 26 20.52 -20.04 4.11
N GLU A 27 21.14 -21.21 4.24
CA GLU A 27 20.97 -22.30 3.29
C GLU A 27 19.48 -22.70 3.24
N GLY A 28 18.86 -22.62 2.06
CA GLY A 28 17.42 -22.88 1.89
C GLY A 28 16.48 -21.68 2.11
N PHE A 29 17.00 -20.46 2.29
CA PHE A 29 16.17 -19.25 2.33
C PHE A 29 15.66 -18.88 0.92
N GLY A 30 14.35 -18.73 0.78
CA GLY A 30 13.71 -18.34 -0.47
C GLY A 30 12.18 -18.33 -0.36
N PRO A 31 11.48 -17.98 -1.45
CA PRO A 31 10.03 -18.08 -1.46
C PRO A 31 9.61 -19.55 -1.45
N SER A 32 8.51 -19.88 -0.77
CA SER A 32 8.01 -21.26 -0.77
C SER A 32 6.48 -21.34 -0.71
N ALA A 33 5.93 -22.38 -1.33
CA ALA A 33 4.49 -22.65 -1.31
C ALA A 33 3.97 -22.94 0.11
N GLU A 34 4.80 -23.54 0.97
CA GLU A 34 4.44 -23.81 2.36
C GLU A 34 4.25 -22.50 3.15
N VAL A 35 5.23 -21.59 3.07
CA VAL A 35 5.13 -20.28 3.74
C VAL A 35 3.98 -19.46 3.16
N ALA A 36 3.78 -19.51 1.84
CA ALA A 36 2.66 -18.85 1.18
C ALA A 36 1.29 -19.39 1.65
N ALA A 37 1.16 -20.71 1.83
CA ALA A 37 -0.06 -21.31 2.39
C ALA A 37 -0.29 -20.90 3.85
N GLN A 38 0.77 -20.86 4.68
CA GLN A 38 0.68 -20.40 6.07
C GLN A 38 0.26 -18.93 6.18
N ARG A 39 0.64 -18.10 5.21
CA ARG A 39 0.31 -16.66 5.11
C ARG A 39 -0.82 -16.38 4.13
N GLY A 40 -1.70 -17.37 3.95
CA GLY A 40 -2.79 -17.36 2.98
C GLY A 40 -3.64 -16.08 3.02
N PRO A 41 -4.21 -15.69 4.17
CA PRO A 41 -5.05 -14.49 4.28
C PRO A 41 -4.32 -13.21 3.87
N GLN A 42 -3.06 -13.06 4.29
CA GLN A 42 -2.29 -11.85 3.99
C GLN A 42 -1.97 -11.72 2.50
N ILE A 43 -1.64 -12.83 1.83
CA ILE A 43 -1.41 -12.86 0.37
C ILE A 43 -2.72 -12.65 -0.38
N PHE A 44 -3.81 -13.30 0.04
CA PHE A 44 -5.13 -13.11 -0.54
C PHE A 44 -5.58 -11.64 -0.45
N ASN A 45 -5.40 -11.01 0.71
CA ASN A 45 -5.74 -9.60 0.93
C ASN A 45 -4.85 -8.67 0.09
N SER A 46 -3.54 -8.92 0.04
CA SER A 46 -2.62 -8.17 -0.81
C SER A 46 -3.06 -8.18 -2.29
N VAL A 47 -3.55 -9.33 -2.79
CA VAL A 47 -4.11 -9.45 -4.15
C VAL A 47 -5.47 -8.76 -4.29
N SER A 48 -6.39 -9.03 -3.36
CA SER A 48 -7.76 -8.48 -3.35
C SER A 48 -7.78 -6.95 -3.30
N ASP A 49 -6.84 -6.35 -2.57
CA ASP A 49 -6.81 -4.93 -2.27
C ASP A 49 -6.06 -4.08 -3.30
N THR A 50 -5.38 -4.74 -4.24
CA THR A 50 -4.63 -4.07 -5.30
C THR A 50 -5.48 -3.02 -6.02
N LEU A 51 -4.96 -1.78 -6.04
CA LEU A 51 -5.58 -0.62 -6.67
C LEU A 51 -6.98 -0.26 -6.10
N ARG A 52 -7.27 -0.67 -4.86
CA ARG A 52 -8.46 -0.27 -4.07
C ARG A 52 -8.02 0.50 -2.84
N LYS A 53 -8.46 1.76 -2.74
CA LYS A 53 -8.07 2.64 -1.65
C LYS A 53 -8.50 2.08 -0.29
N TRP A 54 -9.74 1.57 -0.21
CA TRP A 54 -10.27 1.01 1.04
C TRP A 54 -9.48 -0.21 1.51
N GLY A 55 -9.22 -1.16 0.60
CA GLY A 55 -8.38 -2.32 0.91
C GLY A 55 -6.99 -1.91 1.40
N SER A 56 -6.35 -0.97 0.69
CA SER A 56 -5.07 -0.39 1.13
C SER A 56 -5.17 0.25 2.51
N ALA A 57 -6.29 0.91 2.86
CA ALA A 57 -6.48 1.54 4.16
C ALA A 57 -6.76 0.54 5.29
N THR A 58 -7.43 -0.58 4.99
CA THR A 58 -7.63 -1.71 5.91
C THR A 58 -6.30 -2.42 6.19
N HIS A 59 -5.48 -2.63 5.17
CA HIS A 59 -4.16 -3.25 5.26
C HIS A 59 -3.05 -2.24 4.91
N PRO A 60 -2.78 -1.23 5.77
CA PRO A 60 -1.92 -0.09 5.44
C PRO A 60 -0.44 -0.44 5.31
N ASN A 61 0.04 -1.46 6.03
CA ASN A 61 1.42 -1.91 5.95
C ASN A 61 1.55 -2.97 4.85
N GLY A 62 1.62 -2.49 3.61
CA GLY A 62 1.79 -3.32 2.43
C GLY A 62 3.14 -4.03 2.39
N MET A 63 3.12 -5.30 1.99
CA MET A 63 4.30 -6.17 1.92
C MET A 63 4.51 -6.76 0.52
N SER A 64 3.81 -6.23 -0.49
CA SER A 64 3.76 -6.79 -1.84
C SER A 64 4.05 -5.75 -2.91
N ILE A 65 4.82 -6.16 -3.92
CA ILE A 65 5.23 -5.34 -5.05
C ILE A 65 4.83 -6.05 -6.34
N PHE A 66 4.37 -5.29 -7.32
CA PHE A 66 3.93 -5.79 -8.62
C PHE A 66 4.54 -4.93 -9.74
N LEU A 67 4.81 -5.53 -10.90
CA LEU A 67 4.90 -4.75 -12.13
C LEU A 67 3.51 -4.25 -12.52
N ALA A 68 3.46 -2.97 -12.87
CA ALA A 68 2.26 -2.28 -13.28
C ALA A 68 2.48 -1.59 -14.62
N THR A 69 1.48 -1.58 -15.48
CA THR A 69 1.48 -0.84 -16.74
C THR A 69 0.30 0.13 -16.76
N ILE A 70 0.58 1.42 -16.97
CA ILE A 70 -0.44 2.41 -17.32
C ILE A 70 -0.55 2.42 -18.86
N PRO A 71 -1.68 2.02 -19.45
CA PRO A 71 -1.84 2.01 -20.91
C PRO A 71 -1.74 3.42 -21.52
N GLU A 72 -1.65 3.48 -22.85
CA GLU A 72 -1.82 4.73 -23.60
C GLU A 72 -3.22 5.32 -23.38
N GLY A 73 -3.31 6.66 -23.36
CA GLY A 73 -4.57 7.39 -23.28
C GLY A 73 -5.10 7.63 -21.87
N VAL A 74 -4.37 7.25 -20.82
CA VAL A 74 -4.79 7.43 -19.43
C VAL A 74 -4.53 8.87 -18.98
N MET A 75 -5.57 9.50 -18.43
CA MET A 75 -5.48 10.85 -17.86
C MET A 75 -4.91 10.79 -16.44
N LEU A 76 -3.92 11.65 -16.18
CA LEU A 76 -3.22 11.81 -14.91
C LEU A 76 -3.13 13.29 -14.53
N HIS A 77 -3.13 13.59 -13.24
CA HIS A 77 -3.26 14.94 -12.73
C HIS A 77 -2.04 15.35 -11.90
N HIS A 78 -1.69 16.63 -11.92
CA HIS A 78 -0.61 17.22 -11.14
C HIS A 78 -1.01 18.60 -10.66
N GLY A 79 -0.70 18.93 -9.41
CA GLY A 79 -0.95 20.25 -8.84
C GLY A 79 0.35 20.88 -8.37
N ASN A 80 0.60 22.12 -8.78
CA ASN A 80 1.75 22.89 -8.31
C ASN A 80 1.41 24.40 -8.26
N ASN A 81 2.45 25.24 -8.19
CA ASN A 81 2.34 26.70 -8.11
C ASN A 81 2.74 27.44 -9.41
N ARG A 82 2.79 26.76 -10.55
CA ARG A 82 3.38 27.26 -11.81
C ARG A 82 2.60 26.83 -13.04
N ASN A 83 2.66 27.63 -14.11
CA ASN A 83 2.07 27.24 -15.39
C ASN A 83 3.08 26.45 -16.25
N GLU A 84 3.89 25.58 -15.66
CA GLU A 84 4.92 24.82 -16.38
C GLU A 84 4.88 23.33 -16.03
N THR A 85 5.20 22.48 -17.00
CA THR A 85 5.41 21.05 -16.78
C THR A 85 6.72 20.85 -16.02
N PRO A 86 6.75 20.01 -14.95
CA PRO A 86 7.99 19.66 -14.25
C PRO A 86 9.04 19.10 -15.21
N THR A 87 10.31 19.48 -15.00
CA THR A 87 11.40 19.04 -15.87
C THR A 87 12.14 17.80 -15.37
N GLU A 88 11.89 17.41 -14.13
CA GLU A 88 12.56 16.33 -13.41
C GLU A 88 11.51 15.38 -12.81
N LEU A 89 11.89 14.57 -11.83
CA LEU A 89 10.96 13.67 -11.15
C LEU A 89 9.87 14.45 -10.40
N ASP A 90 8.60 14.09 -10.54
CA ASP A 90 7.53 14.73 -9.76
C ASP A 90 6.37 13.75 -9.52
N TRP A 91 5.32 14.18 -8.82
CA TRP A 91 4.14 13.37 -8.56
C TRP A 91 3.00 13.62 -9.54
N LEU A 92 2.35 12.53 -9.93
CA LEU A 92 1.05 12.52 -10.57
C LEU A 92 0.04 11.82 -9.66
N ALA A 93 -1.25 12.04 -9.90
CA ALA A 93 -2.32 11.28 -9.26
C ALA A 93 -3.35 10.81 -10.28
N TYR A 94 -4.05 9.72 -9.94
CA TYR A 94 -5.18 9.24 -10.73
C TYR A 94 -6.45 10.06 -10.48
N GLU A 95 -6.62 10.59 -9.27
CA GLU A 95 -7.76 11.41 -8.86
C GLU A 95 -7.44 12.92 -9.00
N ILE A 96 -8.33 13.66 -9.65
CA ILE A 96 -8.19 15.13 -9.80
C ILE A 96 -8.16 15.81 -8.44
N GLU A 97 -9.03 15.37 -7.52
CA GLU A 97 -9.17 15.92 -6.19
C GLU A 97 -7.90 15.77 -5.36
N HIS A 98 -7.11 14.72 -5.62
CA HIS A 98 -5.82 14.54 -4.99
C HIS A 98 -4.85 15.65 -5.45
N SER A 99 -4.68 15.83 -6.76
CA SER A 99 -3.81 16.87 -7.31
C SER A 99 -4.27 18.30 -7.00
N GLU A 100 -5.58 18.55 -6.94
CA GLU A 100 -6.14 19.87 -6.62
C GLU A 100 -5.67 20.38 -5.26
N MET A 101 -5.37 19.49 -4.30
CA MET A 101 -4.82 19.89 -3.00
C MET A 101 -3.44 20.55 -3.10
N PHE A 102 -2.67 20.22 -4.14
CA PHE A 102 -1.32 20.74 -4.38
C PHE A 102 -1.30 21.90 -5.38
N ALA A 103 -2.42 22.14 -6.07
CA ALA A 103 -2.60 23.28 -6.98
C ALA A 103 -2.84 24.58 -6.20
N ARG A 104 -1.83 25.06 -5.46
CA ARG A 104 -1.96 26.21 -4.54
C ARG A 104 -0.85 27.27 -4.72
N PRO A 105 -1.12 28.54 -4.35
CA PRO A 105 -0.10 29.59 -4.25
C PRO A 105 1.11 29.21 -3.41
N ARG A 106 2.25 29.88 -3.64
CA ARG A 106 3.33 29.90 -2.64
C ARG A 106 2.78 30.48 -1.32
N GLY A 107 2.92 29.73 -0.23
CA GLY A 107 2.76 30.31 1.11
C GLY A 107 3.87 31.33 1.40
N PRO A 108 3.63 32.38 2.21
CA PRO A 108 4.68 33.32 2.57
C PRO A 108 5.84 32.59 3.27
N PRO A 109 7.10 32.98 3.02
CA PRO A 109 8.22 32.54 3.84
C PRO A 109 7.88 32.83 5.30
N GLY A 110 8.05 31.86 6.19
CA GLY A 110 8.01 32.12 7.63
C GLY A 110 8.88 33.33 7.92
N GLY A 111 8.29 34.35 8.56
CA GLY A 111 8.93 35.65 8.74
C GLY A 111 10.28 35.58 9.46
N PRO A 112 11.04 36.68 9.45
CA PRO A 112 12.35 36.76 10.09
C PRO A 112 12.25 36.31 11.56
N PRO A 113 13.30 35.69 12.12
CA PRO A 113 13.29 35.36 13.54
C PRO A 113 13.11 36.66 14.32
N GLY A 114 11.95 36.76 15.01
CA GLY A 114 11.72 37.80 16.00
C GLY A 114 12.88 37.81 16.99
N GLY A 115 13.28 39.01 17.38
CA GLY A 115 14.42 39.26 18.26
C GLY A 115 14.33 38.58 19.63
N PRO A 116 15.29 38.88 20.53
CA PRO A 116 15.44 38.20 21.81
C PRO A 116 14.14 38.21 22.62
N PRO A 117 13.78 37.13 23.33
CA PRO A 117 12.55 37.09 24.11
C PRO A 117 12.64 38.12 25.23
N GLY A 118 11.76 39.12 25.21
CA GLY A 118 11.38 39.83 26.42
C GLY A 118 10.61 38.85 27.32
N GLU A 119 10.91 38.86 28.61
CA GLU A 119 10.25 38.02 29.62
C GLU A 119 8.72 38.19 29.56
N PRO A 120 7.93 37.10 29.59
CA PRO A 120 6.48 37.20 29.67
C PRO A 120 6.07 37.51 31.13
N PRO A 121 5.07 38.38 31.36
CA PRO A 121 4.48 38.51 32.68
C PRO A 121 3.73 37.22 33.05
N GLU A 122 3.87 36.81 34.30
CA GLU A 122 3.27 35.61 34.87
C GLU A 122 1.74 35.69 34.83
N GLY A 123 1.08 34.70 34.21
CA GLY A 123 -0.35 34.51 34.32
C GLY A 123 -0.96 33.63 33.23
N GLU A 124 -1.50 32.49 33.66
CA GLU A 124 -2.41 31.58 32.93
C GLU A 124 -1.80 30.62 31.89
N ARG A 125 -1.57 29.39 32.37
CA ARG A 125 -1.36 28.19 31.55
C ARG A 125 -2.67 27.84 30.82
N SER A 126 -2.67 27.94 29.50
CA SER A 126 -3.55 27.12 28.66
C SER A 126 -2.71 26.38 27.62
N LEU A 127 -2.74 25.05 27.71
CA LEU A 127 -2.07 24.13 26.79
C LEU A 127 -2.97 23.96 25.56
N ASP A 128 -2.72 24.69 24.46
CA ASP A 128 -3.35 24.40 23.16
C ASP A 128 -2.35 23.64 22.26
N HIS A 129 -2.45 22.31 22.28
CA HIS A 129 -1.75 21.39 21.38
C HIS A 129 -2.35 21.40 19.96
N ARG A 130 -2.32 22.56 19.28
CA ARG A 130 -2.82 22.71 17.91
C ARG A 130 -1.76 22.91 16.81
N HIS A 131 -0.48 22.90 17.15
CA HIS A 131 0.60 23.19 16.20
C HIS A 131 1.29 21.97 15.54
N SER A 132 0.86 20.73 15.82
CA SER A 132 1.55 19.54 15.29
C SER A 132 1.04 19.01 13.94
N ARG A 133 -0.15 19.41 13.45
CA ARG A 133 -0.82 18.75 12.29
C ARG A 133 -0.35 19.19 10.89
N ARG A 134 0.62 20.10 10.77
CA ARG A 134 1.15 20.57 9.47
C ARG A 134 2.41 19.83 9.03
N LYS A 135 3.00 18.98 9.86
CA LYS A 135 4.30 18.35 9.58
C LYS A 135 4.22 17.15 8.64
N ASP A 136 3.03 16.59 8.42
CA ASP A 136 2.86 15.29 7.75
C ASP A 136 2.24 15.39 6.33
N ALA A 137 1.98 16.60 5.82
CA ALA A 137 1.39 16.80 4.48
C ALA A 137 2.46 16.87 3.39
N GLN A 138 2.26 16.18 2.25
CA GLN A 138 3.13 16.31 1.07
C GLN A 138 3.17 17.77 0.58
N GLU A 139 4.33 18.20 0.09
CA GLU A 139 4.52 19.47 -0.60
C GLU A 139 5.24 19.20 -1.93
N PRO A 140 5.05 20.01 -2.97
CA PRO A 140 5.70 19.82 -4.29
C PRO A 140 7.23 19.70 -4.23
N LEU A 141 7.82 18.91 -5.14
CA LEU A 141 9.25 18.53 -5.13
C LEU A 141 10.24 19.64 -5.44
N PHE A 142 9.85 20.67 -6.17
CA PHE A 142 10.79 21.69 -6.65
C PHE A 142 10.44 23.12 -6.24
N ASP A 143 11.48 23.81 -5.77
CA ASP A 143 11.57 25.26 -5.68
C ASP A 143 12.51 25.76 -6.78
N TYR A 144 11.99 25.98 -7.99
CA TYR A 144 12.80 26.49 -9.10
C TYR A 144 12.97 28.02 -9.00
N GLY A 145 14.09 28.47 -8.43
CA GLY A 145 14.63 29.83 -8.60
C GLY A 145 14.36 30.83 -7.48
N ALA A 146 15.44 31.22 -6.80
CA ALA A 146 15.52 32.28 -5.79
C ALA A 146 15.50 33.71 -6.38
N ILE A 147 14.89 33.90 -7.56
CA ILE A 147 14.77 35.21 -8.21
C ILE A 147 13.40 35.29 -8.89
N ALA A 148 12.34 35.18 -8.12
CA ALA A 148 11.07 35.80 -8.50
C ALA A 148 11.02 37.16 -7.80
N PRO A 149 10.80 38.28 -8.51
CA PRO A 149 10.50 39.55 -7.87
C PRO A 149 9.41 39.35 -6.82
N LYS A 150 9.56 39.98 -5.66
CA LYS A 150 8.45 40.14 -4.72
C LYS A 150 7.27 40.73 -5.49
N GLU A 151 6.07 40.18 -5.27
CA GLU A 151 4.77 40.63 -5.79
C GLU A 151 4.26 40.02 -7.10
N GLU A 152 4.19 38.69 -7.18
CA GLU A 152 3.02 38.09 -7.83
C GLU A 152 2.28 37.25 -6.79
N GLU A 153 1.02 37.62 -6.51
CA GLU A 153 0.04 36.77 -5.82
C GLU A 153 -0.22 35.53 -6.70
N GLY A 154 0.74 34.61 -6.71
CA GLY A 154 0.70 33.46 -7.60
C GLY A 154 -0.46 32.56 -7.23
N SER A 155 -1.36 32.27 -8.16
CA SER A 155 -2.34 31.21 -8.00
C SER A 155 -1.69 29.84 -8.10
N GLY A 156 -2.36 28.80 -7.61
CA GLY A 156 -1.98 27.43 -7.94
C GLY A 156 -2.39 27.03 -9.34
N TRP A 157 -1.81 25.95 -9.86
CA TRP A 157 -2.10 25.41 -11.19
C TRP A 157 -2.40 23.93 -11.10
N LEU A 158 -3.50 23.53 -11.77
CA LEU A 158 -3.85 22.13 -11.98
C LEU A 158 -3.52 21.77 -13.43
N HIS A 159 -2.64 20.80 -13.58
CA HIS A 159 -2.24 20.23 -14.86
C HIS A 159 -2.94 18.90 -15.08
N THR A 160 -3.26 18.59 -16.32
CA THR A 160 -3.67 17.24 -16.70
C THR A 160 -2.84 16.77 -17.88
N TYR A 161 -2.33 15.56 -17.75
CA TYR A 161 -1.52 14.88 -18.74
C TYR A 161 -2.26 13.65 -19.24
N ARG A 162 -1.90 13.21 -20.44
CA ARG A 162 -2.32 11.93 -21.02
C ARG A 162 -1.08 11.11 -21.32
N THR A 163 -1.12 9.82 -21.03
CA THR A 163 -0.06 8.89 -21.45
C THR A 163 -0.06 8.71 -22.97
N THR A 164 1.09 8.81 -23.61
CA THR A 164 1.23 8.72 -25.08
C THR A 164 1.64 7.34 -25.57
N ARG A 165 1.95 6.43 -24.64
CA ARG A 165 2.25 5.02 -24.86
C ARG A 165 2.09 4.26 -23.53
N PRO A 166 2.15 2.91 -23.52
CA PRO A 166 2.25 2.15 -22.28
C PRO A 166 3.48 2.54 -21.44
N LEU A 167 3.27 2.81 -20.16
CA LEU A 167 4.30 3.16 -19.19
C LEU A 167 4.34 2.11 -18.06
N ARG A 168 5.53 1.61 -17.71
CA ARG A 168 5.76 0.57 -16.72
C ARG A 168 6.24 1.15 -15.39
N PHE A 169 5.73 0.63 -14.29
CA PHE A 169 5.99 1.10 -12.93
C PHE A 169 6.11 -0.10 -11.99
N LEU A 170 6.71 0.11 -10.82
CA LEU A 170 6.43 -0.74 -9.66
C LEU A 170 5.19 -0.23 -8.96
N TYR A 171 4.24 -1.11 -8.67
CA TYR A 171 3.17 -0.83 -7.72
C TYR A 171 3.56 -1.39 -6.35
N VAL A 172 3.54 -0.54 -5.32
CA VAL A 172 3.74 -0.93 -3.92
C VAL A 172 2.38 -0.86 -3.22
N ASP A 173 1.96 -1.97 -2.64
CA ASP A 173 0.65 -2.09 -1.99
C ASP A 173 0.54 -1.33 -0.65
N GLY A 174 -0.60 -1.46 0.01
CA GLY A 174 -0.93 -0.75 1.25
C GLY A 174 -1.00 0.77 1.09
N MET A 175 -0.90 1.48 2.20
CA MET A 175 -0.85 2.96 2.25
C MET A 175 0.58 3.48 2.09
N SER A 176 1.33 2.93 1.15
CA SER A 176 2.77 3.15 1.03
C SER A 176 3.21 4.57 0.67
N GLY A 177 2.28 5.43 0.21
CA GLY A 177 2.53 6.88 0.07
C GLY A 177 2.37 7.69 1.36
N ASN A 178 1.75 7.12 2.41
CA ASN A 178 1.59 7.81 3.68
C ASN A 178 2.93 7.98 4.40
N LYS A 179 3.05 9.07 5.18
CA LYS A 179 4.19 9.29 6.07
C LYS A 179 3.89 8.82 7.49
N GLY A 180 4.92 8.32 8.16
CA GLY A 180 4.88 7.97 9.57
C GLY A 180 5.78 6.80 9.90
N SER A 181 5.87 6.47 11.19
CA SER A 181 6.63 5.33 11.70
C SER A 181 5.78 4.07 11.90
N SER A 182 4.55 4.06 11.36
CA SER A 182 3.58 2.96 11.55
C SER A 182 3.91 1.70 10.74
N GLY A 183 4.86 1.79 9.81
CA GLY A 183 5.29 0.69 8.94
C GLY A 183 4.82 0.78 7.49
N VAL A 184 4.05 1.81 7.14
CA VAL A 184 3.51 2.01 5.78
C VAL A 184 4.61 2.16 4.72
N SER A 185 5.79 2.67 5.09
CA SER A 185 6.93 2.83 4.19
C SER A 185 7.97 1.71 4.30
N ASP A 186 7.77 0.69 5.15
CA ASP A 186 8.76 -0.35 5.43
C ASP A 186 9.25 -1.06 4.14
N THR A 187 8.34 -1.38 3.22
CA THR A 187 8.68 -2.00 1.93
C THR A 187 9.54 -1.09 1.06
N GLN A 188 9.33 0.23 1.07
CA GLN A 188 10.21 1.15 0.33
C GLN A 188 11.54 1.36 1.04
N ASP A 189 11.52 1.58 2.35
CA ASP A 189 12.68 1.99 3.12
C ASP A 189 13.63 0.81 3.40
N PHE A 190 13.11 -0.31 3.89
CA PHE A 190 13.93 -1.47 4.23
C PHE A 190 14.18 -2.39 3.04
N LEU A 191 13.18 -2.66 2.19
CA LEU A 191 13.35 -3.61 1.08
C LEU A 191 13.95 -2.95 -0.17
N LEU A 192 13.31 -1.91 -0.69
CA LEU A 192 13.74 -1.30 -1.96
C LEU A 192 15.02 -0.48 -1.78
N ARG A 193 15.12 0.31 -0.71
CA ARG A 193 16.26 1.21 -0.46
C ARG A 193 17.38 0.57 0.36
N GLY A 194 17.06 -0.41 1.22
CA GLY A 194 18.03 -0.99 2.15
C GLY A 194 18.43 -0.04 3.29
N ALA A 195 17.60 0.95 3.60
CA ALA A 195 17.89 1.98 4.59
C ALA A 195 17.48 1.52 6.01
N ARG A 196 18.39 0.84 6.73
CA ARG A 196 18.20 0.45 8.14
C ARG A 196 18.63 1.51 9.14
N ASP A 197 19.72 2.22 8.82
CA ASP A 197 20.39 3.17 9.70
C ASP A 197 19.84 4.59 9.62
N ALA A 198 18.66 4.77 9.01
CA ALA A 198 17.91 5.97 9.26
C ALA A 198 17.27 5.86 10.67
N GLU A 199 18.11 5.97 11.72
CA GLU A 199 17.73 6.90 12.78
C GLU A 199 17.11 8.12 12.08
N PRO A 200 16.01 8.70 12.57
CA PRO A 200 15.72 10.07 12.23
C PRO A 200 16.82 10.92 12.87
N ASP A 201 18.07 10.78 12.39
CA ASP A 201 19.15 11.71 12.59
C ASP A 201 18.70 12.91 11.80
N TRP A 202 17.82 13.68 12.43
CA TRP A 202 17.42 15.00 12.02
C TRP A 202 18.73 15.77 11.96
N PRO A 203 19.27 16.02 10.76
CA PRO A 203 20.43 16.88 10.68
C PRO A 203 19.96 18.19 11.33
N PRO A 204 20.67 18.74 12.33
CA PRO A 204 20.31 20.03 12.88
C PRO A 204 20.19 20.98 11.70
N ARG A 205 18.98 21.53 11.49
CA ARG A 205 18.59 22.33 10.33
C ARG A 205 19.80 23.08 9.78
N SER A 206 20.38 22.58 8.69
CA SER A 206 21.44 23.32 8.02
C SER A 206 20.84 24.67 7.63
N LYS A 207 21.50 25.75 8.00
CA LYS A 207 21.18 27.10 7.53
C LYS A 207 21.54 27.18 6.05
N GLY A 208 20.75 26.53 5.20
CA GLY A 208 20.99 26.42 3.77
C GLY A 208 20.24 25.22 3.20
N ASN A 209 19.30 25.49 2.29
CA ASN A 209 18.38 24.59 1.59
C ASN A 209 17.60 23.61 2.47
N LYS A 210 16.33 23.94 2.73
CA LYS A 210 15.36 23.00 3.30
C LYS A 210 15.21 21.78 2.36
N PRO A 211 15.25 20.53 2.87
CA PRO A 211 14.76 19.39 2.12
C PRO A 211 13.32 19.65 1.67
N ARG A 212 13.00 19.29 0.42
CA ARG A 212 11.70 19.55 -0.23
C ARG A 212 10.75 18.37 0.03
N GLY A 213 9.47 18.65 0.29
CA GLY A 213 8.51 17.65 0.79
C GLY A 213 8.70 17.30 2.28
N PRO A 214 7.88 16.38 2.84
CA PRO A 214 8.07 15.83 4.19
C PRO A 214 9.46 15.24 4.34
N GLN A 215 10.03 15.36 5.54
CA GLN A 215 11.44 15.05 5.78
C GLN A 215 11.74 13.59 5.37
N GLY A 216 12.61 13.41 4.36
CA GLY A 216 13.00 12.11 3.79
C GLY A 216 12.27 11.67 2.52
N GLU A 217 11.12 12.28 2.17
CA GLU A 217 10.30 11.84 1.01
C GLU A 217 10.97 12.11 -0.35
N HIS A 218 11.60 13.28 -0.52
CA HIS A 218 12.32 13.59 -1.75
C HIS A 218 13.50 12.63 -1.98
N GLN A 219 14.27 12.33 -0.93
CA GLN A 219 15.38 11.39 -1.03
C GLN A 219 14.87 9.98 -1.36
N ARG A 220 13.78 9.55 -0.73
CA ARG A 220 13.11 8.28 -1.07
C ARG A 220 12.74 8.23 -2.55
N ALA A 221 12.11 9.28 -3.08
CA ALA A 221 11.74 9.34 -4.49
C ALA A 221 12.96 9.27 -5.43
N LEU A 222 14.06 9.96 -5.08
CA LEU A 222 15.34 9.88 -5.82
C LEU A 222 15.91 8.45 -5.84
N ASP A 223 16.01 7.82 -4.66
CA ASP A 223 16.56 6.47 -4.51
C ASP A 223 15.71 5.44 -5.29
N LEU A 224 14.37 5.55 -5.20
CA LEU A 224 13.44 4.69 -5.91
C LEU A 224 13.50 4.91 -7.43
N CYS A 225 13.70 6.15 -7.89
CA CYS A 225 13.86 6.43 -9.31
C CYS A 225 15.18 5.91 -9.88
N GLN A 226 16.26 5.94 -9.10
CA GLN A 226 17.50 5.29 -9.49
C GLN A 226 17.31 3.78 -9.66
N LEU A 227 16.61 3.13 -8.72
CA LEU A 227 16.28 1.71 -8.83
C LEU A 227 15.39 1.41 -10.04
N CYS A 228 14.39 2.25 -10.31
CA CYS A 228 13.53 2.11 -11.49
C CYS A 228 14.32 2.24 -12.79
N ALA A 229 15.33 3.13 -12.85
CA ALA A 229 16.18 3.28 -14.02
C ALA A 229 16.98 2.00 -14.31
N ASP A 230 17.49 1.31 -13.27
CA ASP A 230 18.19 0.03 -13.43
C ASP A 230 17.28 -1.09 -13.99
N TRP A 231 15.96 -0.93 -13.83
CA TRP A 231 14.93 -1.88 -14.28
C TRP A 231 14.14 -1.42 -15.51
N ASP A 232 14.53 -0.30 -16.14
CA ASP A 232 13.82 0.33 -17.27
C ASP A 232 12.33 0.65 -16.97
N LEU A 233 12.05 1.04 -15.72
CA LEU A 233 10.74 1.46 -15.24
C LEU A 233 10.63 2.98 -15.14
N GLN A 234 9.43 3.52 -15.34
CA GLN A 234 9.17 4.96 -15.33
C GLN A 234 8.82 5.52 -13.96
N GLY A 235 8.71 4.67 -12.94
CA GLY A 235 8.65 5.07 -11.54
C GLY A 235 7.81 4.14 -10.66
N ILE A 236 7.15 4.72 -9.65
CA ILE A 236 6.43 3.99 -8.60
C ILE A 236 4.97 4.44 -8.53
N ILE A 237 4.04 3.50 -8.38
CA ILE A 237 2.64 3.73 -8.04
C ILE A 237 2.43 3.31 -6.58
N ARG A 238 1.76 4.15 -5.79
CA ARG A 238 1.46 3.88 -4.37
C ARG A 238 0.22 4.61 -3.89
N THR A 239 -0.32 4.22 -2.74
CA THR A 239 -1.54 4.80 -2.17
C THR A 239 -1.20 5.77 -1.04
N GLU A 240 -1.72 6.99 -1.10
CA GLU A 240 -1.72 7.96 0.01
C GLU A 240 -3.17 8.19 0.49
N SER A 241 -3.34 8.76 1.67
CA SER A 241 -4.62 9.13 2.28
C SER A 241 -5.65 9.77 1.31
N PRO A 242 -5.27 10.70 0.42
CA PRO A 242 -6.20 11.25 -0.57
C PRO A 242 -6.58 10.29 -1.72
N GLY A 243 -5.67 9.42 -2.17
CA GLY A 243 -5.85 8.56 -3.35
C GLY A 243 -4.57 7.91 -3.82
N PHE A 244 -4.52 7.52 -5.10
CA PHE A 244 -3.33 6.90 -5.69
C PHE A 244 -2.42 7.97 -6.27
N GLU A 245 -1.13 7.92 -5.90
CA GLU A 245 -0.10 8.75 -6.48
C GLU A 245 0.91 7.92 -7.29
N ILE A 246 1.60 8.61 -8.18
CA ILE A 246 2.66 8.09 -9.02
C ILE A 246 3.87 8.98 -8.82
N ILE A 247 4.98 8.42 -8.36
CA ILE A 247 6.29 9.05 -8.51
C ILE A 247 6.70 8.82 -9.97
N LYS A 248 6.69 9.86 -10.80
CA LYS A 248 7.17 9.77 -12.18
C LYS A 248 8.63 10.23 -12.21
N CYS A 249 9.54 9.35 -12.61
CA CYS A 249 10.99 9.62 -12.53
C CYS A 249 11.50 10.59 -13.59
N ASN A 250 10.83 10.64 -14.75
CA ASN A 250 11.08 11.63 -15.79
C ASN A 250 9.74 12.11 -16.34
N PHE A 251 9.34 13.35 -16.04
CA PHE A 251 8.03 13.87 -16.43
C PHE A 251 7.83 14.04 -17.95
N PHE A 252 8.91 14.21 -18.72
CA PHE A 252 8.81 14.34 -20.18
C PHE A 252 8.63 13.00 -20.89
N ASP A 253 8.91 11.90 -20.21
CA ASP A 253 8.84 10.60 -20.82
C ASP A 253 7.40 10.04 -20.82
N GLY A 254 6.76 10.07 -22.00
CA GLY A 254 5.49 9.40 -22.25
C GLY A 254 4.23 10.13 -21.82
N LEU A 255 4.33 11.43 -21.60
CA LEU A 255 3.22 12.28 -21.22
C LEU A 255 3.07 13.41 -22.21
N GLU A 256 1.83 13.73 -22.57
CA GLU A 256 1.48 14.97 -23.25
C GLU A 256 0.59 15.82 -22.34
N GLN A 257 0.84 17.12 -22.29
CA GLN A 257 0.02 18.03 -21.50
C GLN A 257 -1.28 18.34 -22.25
N ILE A 258 -2.42 18.00 -21.65
CA ILE A 258 -3.75 18.26 -22.21
C ILE A 258 -4.26 19.63 -21.77
N GLN A 259 -4.07 19.98 -20.50
CA GLN A 259 -4.47 21.28 -19.98
C GLN A 259 -3.58 21.75 -18.82
N SER A 260 -3.56 23.08 -18.64
CA SER A 260 -2.98 23.77 -17.49
C SER A 260 -3.94 24.87 -17.07
N LEU A 261 -4.56 24.73 -15.91
CA LEU A 261 -5.61 25.64 -15.48
C LEU A 261 -5.27 26.27 -14.13
N GLN A 262 -5.17 27.60 -14.12
CA GLN A 262 -5.00 28.39 -12.92
C GLN A 262 -6.19 28.16 -11.96
N ARG A 263 -5.89 28.06 -10.66
CA ARG A 263 -6.88 27.92 -9.59
C ARG A 263 -7.24 29.29 -9.01
N SER A 264 -8.46 29.44 -8.50
CA SER A 264 -8.89 30.72 -7.92
C SER A 264 -8.08 31.07 -6.66
N LEU A 265 -7.63 32.32 -6.55
CA LEU A 265 -7.03 32.89 -5.33
C LEU A 265 -7.99 32.81 -4.12
N SER A 266 -9.30 32.86 -4.38
CA SER A 266 -10.36 32.82 -3.36
C SER A 266 -10.63 31.41 -2.80
N GLY A 267 -9.99 30.37 -3.34
CA GLY A 267 -10.06 28.99 -2.81
C GLY A 267 -9.28 28.79 -1.50
N GLY A 268 -8.65 29.85 -0.97
CA GLY A 268 -7.93 29.87 0.29
C GLY A 268 -8.80 29.83 1.55
N ASP A 269 -10.09 29.49 1.45
CA ASP A 269 -10.84 29.08 2.64
C ASP A 269 -10.25 27.76 3.14
N ARG A 270 -9.53 27.88 4.27
CA ARG A 270 -8.61 26.90 4.88
C ARG A 270 -9.30 25.62 5.39
N ARG A 271 -10.09 24.93 4.58
CA ARG A 271 -10.75 23.66 4.95
C ARG A 271 -10.67 22.64 3.81
N PRO A 272 -10.14 21.43 4.05
CA PRO A 272 -10.32 20.32 3.13
C PRO A 272 -11.77 19.86 3.25
N GLY A 273 -12.61 20.31 2.33
CA GLY A 273 -14.00 19.90 2.23
C GLY A 273 -14.54 20.40 0.91
N GLY A 274 -15.04 19.49 0.09
CA GLY A 274 -15.62 19.78 -1.23
C GLY A 274 -16.81 20.76 -1.18
N PRO A 275 -17.41 21.05 -2.35
CA PRO A 275 -18.37 22.13 -2.51
C PRO A 275 -19.67 21.82 -1.76
N GLY A 276 -19.90 22.52 -0.64
CA GLY A 276 -21.08 22.35 0.19
C GLY A 276 -21.05 23.19 1.47
N GLY A 277 -20.99 24.50 1.32
CA GLY A 277 -20.97 25.43 2.45
C GLY A 277 -22.33 25.60 3.14
N LYS A 278 -22.30 25.43 4.47
CA LYS A 278 -23.20 25.94 5.52
C LYS A 278 -24.43 25.08 5.87
N LEU A 279 -24.40 24.52 7.10
CA LEU A 279 -25.35 24.82 8.20
C LEU A 279 -24.96 24.06 9.49
N GLY A 280 -24.80 24.79 10.61
CA GLY A 280 -25.33 24.37 11.92
C GLY A 280 -24.52 23.49 12.90
N ARG A 281 -23.93 24.18 13.90
CA ARG A 281 -23.81 23.83 15.35
C ARG A 281 -22.78 22.79 15.88
N PRO A 282 -22.27 22.99 17.13
CA PRO A 282 -21.20 22.19 17.72
C PRO A 282 -21.76 21.03 18.58
N GLY A 283 -21.17 19.83 18.46
CA GLY A 283 -21.57 18.69 19.27
C GLY A 283 -20.56 17.54 19.33
N ARG A 284 -20.01 17.37 20.54
CA ARG A 284 -19.36 16.19 21.16
C ARG A 284 -17.93 15.75 20.73
N PRO A 285 -17.07 15.39 21.72
CA PRO A 285 -15.74 14.86 21.48
C PRO A 285 -15.82 13.38 21.09
N GLY A 286 -15.45 13.05 19.85
CA GLY A 286 -15.17 11.68 19.43
C GLY A 286 -13.82 11.21 19.98
N GLY A 287 -13.78 9.96 20.46
CA GLY A 287 -12.66 9.31 21.14
C GLY A 287 -11.39 9.10 20.31
N PRO A 288 -10.40 8.37 20.86
CA PRO A 288 -9.01 8.42 20.43
C PRO A 288 -8.85 7.84 19.03
N GLY A 289 -8.58 8.72 18.05
CA GLY A 289 -8.18 8.32 16.71
C GLY A 289 -6.75 7.76 16.73
N GLY A 290 -6.56 6.62 16.07
CA GLY A 290 -5.23 6.05 15.84
C GLY A 290 -4.32 7.01 15.04
N PRO A 291 -2.99 6.84 15.16
CA PRO A 291 -2.02 7.74 14.56
C PRO A 291 -2.02 7.60 13.02
N GLY A 292 -2.17 8.72 12.29
CA GLY A 292 -1.80 8.82 10.87
C GLY A 292 -2.81 9.46 9.89
N GLY A 293 -4.04 9.77 10.28
CA GLY A 293 -5.04 10.31 9.34
C GLY A 293 -5.18 11.84 9.38
N PRO A 294 -5.27 12.56 8.24
CA PRO A 294 -5.79 13.92 8.21
C PRO A 294 -7.23 13.92 8.73
N GLY A 295 -7.47 14.57 9.85
CA GLY A 295 -8.79 14.70 10.43
C GLY A 295 -9.74 15.49 9.53
N GLY A 296 -10.87 14.88 9.18
CA GLY A 296 -12.07 15.54 8.67
C GLY A 296 -12.34 15.33 7.18
N GLY A 297 -13.17 14.33 6.85
CA GLY A 297 -13.95 14.29 5.60
C GLY A 297 -13.46 13.33 4.51
N TRP A 298 -12.22 12.85 4.56
CA TRP A 298 -11.65 11.97 3.53
C TRP A 298 -11.21 10.67 4.20
N GLY A 299 -11.96 9.58 3.99
CA GLY A 299 -11.65 8.26 4.56
C GLY A 299 -12.82 7.56 5.26
N ARG A 300 -14.04 8.11 5.22
CA ARG A 300 -15.24 7.44 5.77
C ARG A 300 -16.51 7.67 4.95
N SER A 301 -16.41 8.24 3.75
CA SER A 301 -17.56 8.33 2.86
C SER A 301 -17.73 7.00 2.11
N GLU A 302 -18.97 6.64 1.74
CA GLU A 302 -19.24 5.51 0.84
C GLU A 302 -18.45 5.65 -0.47
N ALA A 303 -18.30 6.88 -0.95
CA ALA A 303 -17.45 7.21 -2.10
C ALA A 303 -15.95 6.94 -1.89
N ASP A 304 -15.43 6.97 -0.65
CA ASP A 304 -14.04 6.55 -0.36
C ASP A 304 -13.89 5.03 -0.36
N ARG A 305 -14.93 4.29 0.05
CA ARG A 305 -14.95 2.82 0.03
C ARG A 305 -14.88 2.27 -1.40
N ASP A 306 -15.49 2.97 -2.34
CA ASP A 306 -15.53 2.57 -3.75
C ASP A 306 -14.37 3.11 -4.61
N ARG A 307 -13.45 3.90 -4.03
CA ARG A 307 -12.31 4.46 -4.78
C ARG A 307 -11.35 3.38 -5.22
N LYS A 308 -11.28 3.21 -6.53
CA LYS A 308 -10.36 2.32 -7.24
C LYS A 308 -9.84 3.01 -8.48
N VAL A 309 -8.58 2.73 -8.84
CA VAL A 309 -7.97 3.28 -10.07
C VAL A 309 -8.73 2.84 -11.33
N GLY A 310 -9.30 1.63 -11.29
CA GLY A 310 -10.00 1.01 -12.43
C GLY A 310 -9.06 0.12 -13.23
N SER A 311 -9.53 -1.09 -13.58
CA SER A 311 -8.72 -2.13 -14.22
C SER A 311 -8.20 -1.76 -15.63
N SER A 312 -8.76 -0.74 -16.28
CA SER A 312 -8.30 -0.27 -17.60
C SER A 312 -7.29 0.88 -17.53
N ARG A 313 -7.16 1.55 -16.37
CA ARG A 313 -6.23 2.68 -16.18
C ARG A 313 -4.86 2.21 -15.70
N THR A 314 -4.80 1.06 -15.04
CA THR A 314 -3.57 0.41 -14.61
C THR A 314 -3.75 -1.10 -14.65
N LEU A 315 -2.87 -1.77 -15.39
CA LEU A 315 -2.81 -3.22 -15.52
C LEU A 315 -1.72 -3.74 -14.59
N LEU A 316 -2.05 -4.64 -13.66
CA LEU A 316 -1.07 -5.31 -12.83
C LEU A 316 -0.73 -6.67 -13.40
N ASP A 317 0.55 -7.00 -13.42
CA ASP A 317 1.03 -8.34 -13.70
C ASP A 317 1.10 -9.15 -12.41
N TYR A 318 0.04 -9.88 -12.08
CA TYR A 318 0.00 -10.68 -10.84
C TYR A 318 1.05 -11.80 -10.84
N SER A 319 1.47 -12.29 -12.01
CA SER A 319 2.56 -13.26 -12.12
C SER A 319 3.95 -12.66 -11.86
N SER A 320 4.02 -11.33 -11.63
CA SER A 320 5.21 -10.60 -11.16
C SER A 320 5.15 -10.22 -9.68
N MET A 321 4.10 -10.63 -8.95
CA MET A 321 3.97 -10.34 -7.53
C MET A 321 5.20 -10.85 -6.76
N VAL A 322 5.83 -9.97 -5.99
CA VAL A 322 6.81 -10.36 -4.98
C VAL A 322 6.33 -9.83 -3.64
N SER A 323 6.18 -10.73 -2.68
CA SER A 323 5.69 -10.40 -1.36
C SER A 323 6.63 -10.93 -0.29
N ALA A 324 6.87 -10.14 0.76
CA ALA A 324 7.58 -10.63 1.95
C ALA A 324 6.83 -11.82 2.59
N TYR A 325 5.52 -11.97 2.33
CA TYR A 325 4.75 -13.11 2.76
C TYR A 325 5.12 -14.44 2.08
N PHE A 326 5.88 -14.43 0.99
CA PHE A 326 6.38 -15.67 0.38
C PHE A 326 7.60 -16.25 1.11
N PHE A 327 8.28 -15.44 1.92
CA PHE A 327 9.57 -15.76 2.53
C PHE A 327 9.42 -16.02 4.03
N PRO A 328 10.28 -16.87 4.63
CA PRO A 328 10.26 -17.16 6.07
C PRO A 328 10.87 -16.02 6.91
N VAL A 329 10.51 -14.77 6.63
CA VAL A 329 11.00 -13.57 7.32
C VAL A 329 10.17 -13.21 8.54
N ASN A 330 10.78 -12.58 9.55
CA ASN A 330 10.04 -12.09 10.71
C ASN A 330 9.31 -10.77 10.39
N LEU A 331 7.97 -10.85 10.30
CA LEU A 331 7.08 -9.70 10.04
C LEU A 331 6.37 -9.16 11.29
N THR A 332 6.76 -9.62 12.48
CA THR A 332 6.09 -9.26 13.74
C THR A 332 6.18 -7.77 14.01
N ASN A 333 5.05 -7.15 14.37
CA ASN A 333 5.08 -5.78 14.86
C ASN A 333 5.66 -5.74 16.28
N PRO A 334 6.73 -4.99 16.54
CA PRO A 334 7.24 -4.81 17.90
C PRO A 334 6.27 -4.04 18.81
N ASP A 335 5.32 -3.27 18.25
CA ASP A 335 4.22 -2.68 19.00
C ASP A 335 3.07 -3.69 19.10
N SER A 336 2.92 -4.29 20.28
CA SER A 336 1.89 -5.30 20.55
C SER A 336 0.46 -4.75 20.46
N SER A 337 0.26 -3.43 20.55
CA SER A 337 -1.06 -2.81 20.36
C SER A 337 -1.46 -2.68 18.88
N ARG A 338 -0.54 -3.03 17.98
CA ARG A 338 -0.65 -2.90 16.51
C ARG A 338 -0.22 -4.20 15.82
N SER A 339 -0.32 -5.33 16.53
CA SER A 339 0.15 -6.65 16.10
C SER A 339 -0.43 -7.13 14.76
N GLU A 340 -1.59 -6.60 14.38
CA GLU A 340 -2.28 -6.84 13.11
C GLU A 340 -1.53 -6.26 11.89
N PHE A 341 -0.69 -5.24 12.09
CA PHE A 341 0.04 -4.60 11.01
C PHE A 341 1.48 -5.11 10.93
N PRO A 342 1.88 -5.83 9.86
CA PRO A 342 3.21 -6.41 9.72
C PRO A 342 4.31 -5.33 9.67
N ARG A 343 5.53 -5.67 10.06
CA ARG A 343 6.72 -4.79 10.01
C ARG A 343 7.93 -5.53 9.48
N LEU A 344 8.77 -4.88 8.67
CA LEU A 344 10.03 -5.45 8.17
C LEU A 344 11.24 -5.16 9.06
N ILE A 345 11.03 -4.41 10.15
CA ILE A 345 12.10 -3.95 11.05
C ILE A 345 12.92 -5.08 11.68
N SER A 346 12.33 -6.27 11.86
CA SER A 346 12.98 -7.44 12.46
C SER A 346 13.50 -8.47 11.47
N THR A 347 13.28 -8.27 10.16
CA THR A 347 13.91 -9.07 9.10
C THR A 347 15.42 -8.79 9.10
N THR A 348 16.31 -9.65 8.59
CA THR A 348 17.78 -9.35 8.52
C THR A 348 18.19 -8.68 7.21
N GLU A 349 19.39 -8.09 7.14
CA GLU A 349 19.89 -7.48 5.90
C GLU A 349 20.07 -8.50 4.79
N GLU A 350 20.55 -9.70 5.14
CA GLU A 350 20.73 -10.84 4.24
C GLU A 350 19.39 -11.27 3.64
N GLU A 351 18.38 -11.41 4.49
CA GLU A 351 17.02 -11.79 4.08
C GLU A 351 16.41 -10.73 3.15
N MET A 352 16.53 -9.44 3.50
CA MET A 352 16.03 -8.35 2.66
C MET A 352 16.76 -8.27 1.32
N ALA A 353 18.08 -8.46 1.31
CA ALA A 353 18.88 -8.53 0.09
C ALA A 353 18.41 -9.68 -0.80
N ALA A 354 18.13 -10.86 -0.23
CA ALA A 354 17.61 -12.01 -0.97
C ALA A 354 16.21 -11.75 -1.57
N VAL A 355 15.30 -11.11 -0.81
CA VAL A 355 13.98 -10.72 -1.33
C VAL A 355 14.12 -9.69 -2.47
N LYS A 356 15.03 -8.71 -2.34
CA LYS A 356 15.29 -7.71 -3.39
C LYS A 356 15.96 -8.33 -4.63
N GLU A 357 16.84 -9.31 -4.45
CA GLU A 357 17.43 -10.07 -5.55
C GLU A 357 16.35 -10.88 -6.29
N TYR A 358 15.46 -11.54 -5.56
CA TYR A 358 14.30 -12.22 -6.13
C TYR A 358 13.40 -11.26 -6.91
N LEU A 359 13.10 -10.07 -6.36
CA LEU A 359 12.37 -9.02 -7.05
C LEU A 359 13.07 -8.60 -8.35
N SER A 360 14.38 -8.39 -8.31
CA SER A 360 15.17 -8.03 -9.50
C SER A 360 15.08 -9.10 -10.59
N LYS A 361 15.12 -10.38 -10.21
CA LYS A 361 14.93 -11.51 -11.12
C LYS A 361 13.53 -11.49 -11.74
N VAL A 362 12.48 -11.37 -10.93
CA VAL A 362 11.08 -11.35 -11.39
C VAL A 362 10.84 -10.16 -12.32
N VAL A 363 11.33 -8.97 -11.97
CA VAL A 363 11.22 -7.78 -12.82
C VAL A 363 11.85 -8.03 -14.18
N LYS A 364 13.07 -8.58 -14.22
CA LYS A 364 13.76 -8.91 -15.47
C LYS A 364 13.02 -9.96 -16.31
N GLU A 365 12.51 -11.02 -15.68
CA GLU A 365 11.81 -12.11 -16.38
C GLU A 365 10.45 -11.68 -16.92
N ARG A 366 9.77 -10.74 -16.24
CA ARG A 366 8.42 -10.31 -16.56
C ARG A 366 8.35 -9.00 -17.35
N HIS A 367 9.44 -8.24 -17.42
CA HIS A 367 9.50 -6.89 -18.00
C HIS A 367 8.79 -6.78 -19.36
N ASP A 368 9.11 -7.66 -20.30
CA ASP A 368 8.60 -7.63 -21.68
C ASP A 368 7.55 -8.71 -21.97
N VAL A 369 7.04 -9.37 -20.93
CA VAL A 369 6.03 -10.41 -21.08
C VAL A 369 4.64 -9.78 -21.07
N PRO A 370 3.77 -10.12 -22.04
CA PRO A 370 2.39 -9.67 -22.01
C PRO A 370 1.68 -10.06 -20.71
N ILE A 371 0.94 -9.11 -20.14
CA ILE A 371 0.14 -9.34 -18.93
C ILE A 371 -0.96 -10.35 -19.26
N SER A 372 -1.10 -11.37 -18.42
CA SER A 372 -2.17 -12.37 -18.57
C SER A 372 -3.55 -11.69 -18.47
N PRO A 373 -4.48 -11.98 -19.39
CA PRO A 373 -5.86 -11.51 -19.26
C PRO A 373 -6.57 -12.14 -18.06
N PHE A 374 -6.12 -13.34 -17.65
CA PHE A 374 -6.56 -14.00 -16.44
C PHE A 374 -5.78 -13.44 -15.25
N ASN A 375 -6.48 -12.87 -14.26
CA ASN A 375 -5.85 -12.22 -13.13
C ASN A 375 -6.34 -12.79 -11.78
N TRP A 376 -5.42 -12.87 -10.83
CA TRP A 376 -5.69 -13.42 -9.49
C TRP A 376 -6.69 -12.60 -8.68
N ARG A 377 -6.83 -11.29 -8.97
CA ARG A 377 -7.82 -10.44 -8.31
C ARG A 377 -9.25 -10.80 -8.71
N ASP A 378 -9.51 -11.21 -9.95
CA ASP A 378 -10.84 -11.64 -10.38
C ASP A 378 -11.26 -12.91 -9.64
N ILE A 379 -10.33 -13.82 -9.35
CA ILE A 379 -10.58 -14.98 -8.47
C ILE A 379 -10.91 -14.51 -7.06
N ALA A 380 -10.11 -13.60 -6.49
CA ALA A 380 -10.35 -13.05 -5.15
C ALA A 380 -11.76 -12.43 -5.09
N ASP A 381 -12.15 -11.67 -6.11
CA ASP A 381 -13.47 -11.06 -6.21
C ASP A 381 -14.59 -12.11 -6.28
N LEU A 382 -14.41 -13.21 -7.02
CA LEU A 382 -15.38 -14.32 -7.04
C LEU A 382 -15.55 -14.96 -5.66
N VAL A 383 -14.44 -15.22 -4.97
CA VAL A 383 -14.43 -15.79 -3.61
C VAL A 383 -15.10 -14.84 -2.62
N VAL A 384 -14.67 -13.57 -2.56
CA VAL A 384 -15.23 -12.55 -1.67
C VAL A 384 -16.73 -12.37 -1.95
N ARG A 385 -17.13 -12.23 -3.22
CA ARG A 385 -18.53 -12.06 -3.61
C ARG A 385 -19.40 -13.26 -3.24
N ARG A 386 -18.85 -14.47 -3.32
CA ARG A 386 -19.55 -15.71 -2.96
C ARG A 386 -19.81 -15.81 -1.47
N TYR A 387 -18.77 -15.59 -0.66
CA TYR A 387 -18.80 -15.94 0.77
C TYR A 387 -19.12 -14.74 1.66
N ALA A 388 -18.54 -13.57 1.43
CA ALA A 388 -18.56 -12.46 2.39
C ALA A 388 -19.98 -12.03 2.84
N PRO A 389 -20.96 -11.80 1.94
CA PRO A 389 -22.29 -11.36 2.36
C PRO A 389 -23.02 -12.40 3.24
N ARG A 390 -22.77 -13.69 2.99
CA ARG A 390 -23.38 -14.78 3.75
C ARG A 390 -22.68 -15.02 5.07
N LEU A 391 -21.36 -14.94 5.11
CA LEU A 391 -20.62 -14.98 6.37
C LEU A 391 -21.08 -13.85 7.30
N GLN A 392 -21.21 -12.62 6.80
CA GLN A 392 -21.76 -11.50 7.58
C GLN A 392 -23.19 -11.77 8.08
N ALA A 393 -24.06 -12.33 7.24
CA ALA A 393 -25.43 -12.67 7.63
C ALA A 393 -25.47 -13.79 8.68
N MET A 394 -24.67 -14.84 8.50
CA MET A 394 -24.52 -15.96 9.43
C MET A 394 -24.02 -15.48 10.79
N ALA A 395 -23.00 -14.63 10.83
CA ALA A 395 -22.40 -14.12 12.06
C ALA A 395 -23.33 -13.16 12.84
N ASN A 396 -24.03 -12.27 12.13
CA ASN A 396 -24.65 -11.08 12.76
C ASN A 396 -26.17 -10.98 12.61
N LYS A 397 -26.78 -11.57 11.58
CA LYS A 397 -28.20 -11.37 11.23
C LYS A 397 -29.07 -12.61 11.39
N THR A 398 -28.47 -13.79 11.46
CA THR A 398 -29.17 -15.07 11.56
C THR A 398 -29.68 -15.27 12.98
N GLU A 399 -30.98 -15.51 13.19
CA GLU A 399 -31.58 -15.66 14.52
C GLU A 399 -32.04 -17.09 14.81
N THR A 400 -32.19 -17.92 13.77
CA THR A 400 -32.70 -19.29 13.88
C THR A 400 -31.74 -20.33 13.29
N VAL A 401 -31.87 -21.58 13.74
CA VAL A 401 -31.12 -22.73 13.18
C VAL A 401 -31.51 -22.92 11.70
N GLU A 402 -32.78 -22.73 11.36
CA GLU A 402 -33.31 -22.88 10.00
C GLU A 402 -32.73 -21.85 9.01
N GLU A 403 -32.51 -20.61 9.45
CA GLU A 403 -31.79 -19.61 8.67
C GLU A 403 -30.33 -20.01 8.47
N MET A 404 -29.64 -20.46 9.52
CA MET A 404 -28.26 -20.93 9.42
C MET A 404 -28.14 -22.12 8.45
N LYS A 405 -29.04 -23.11 8.55
CA LYS A 405 -29.15 -24.24 7.62
C LYS A 405 -29.24 -23.78 6.17
N ARG A 406 -30.12 -22.81 5.86
CA ARG A 406 -30.28 -22.27 4.50
C ARG A 406 -29.01 -21.61 3.97
N HIS A 407 -28.29 -20.86 4.81
CA HIS A 407 -27.02 -20.26 4.41
C HIS A 407 -25.96 -21.33 4.09
N ILE A 408 -25.80 -22.32 4.97
CA ILE A 408 -24.85 -23.41 4.78
C ILE A 408 -25.18 -24.23 3.56
N GLN A 409 -26.44 -24.68 3.43
CA GLN A 409 -26.87 -25.47 2.29
C GLN A 409 -26.59 -24.75 0.97
N PHE A 410 -26.92 -23.46 0.90
CA PHE A 410 -26.60 -22.67 -0.28
C PHE A 410 -25.09 -22.62 -0.58
N LEU A 411 -24.25 -22.53 0.45
CA LEU A 411 -22.80 -22.39 0.29
C LEU A 411 -22.11 -23.70 -0.10
N VAL A 412 -22.50 -24.83 0.50
CA VAL A 412 -21.72 -26.09 0.42
C VAL A 412 -22.38 -27.20 -0.41
N GLU A 413 -23.71 -27.24 -0.56
CA GLU A 413 -24.39 -28.37 -1.23
C GLU A 413 -23.98 -28.51 -2.70
N VAL A 414 -23.57 -27.41 -3.35
CA VAL A 414 -23.05 -27.42 -4.72
C VAL A 414 -21.80 -28.29 -4.90
N PHE A 415 -21.08 -28.60 -3.81
CA PHE A 415 -19.85 -29.40 -3.83
C PHE A 415 -20.06 -30.86 -3.41
N ILE A 416 -21.26 -31.21 -2.92
CA ILE A 416 -21.55 -32.54 -2.37
C ILE A 416 -22.09 -33.44 -3.47
N ASP A 417 -21.38 -34.54 -3.74
CA ASP A 417 -21.84 -35.58 -4.66
C ASP A 417 -22.57 -36.69 -3.89
N TYR A 418 -23.89 -36.67 -3.93
CA TYR A 418 -24.72 -37.66 -3.25
C TYR A 418 -24.73 -39.04 -3.92
N SER A 419 -24.05 -39.22 -5.05
CA SER A 419 -23.83 -40.56 -5.61
C SER A 419 -22.77 -41.36 -4.83
N VAL A 420 -21.95 -40.69 -4.02
CA VAL A 420 -21.01 -41.33 -3.09
C VAL A 420 -21.78 -41.77 -1.84
N GLU A 421 -21.87 -43.09 -1.63
CA GLU A 421 -22.64 -43.69 -0.53
C GLU A 421 -22.02 -43.41 0.84
N ASP A 422 -20.69 -43.54 0.95
CA ASP A 422 -19.98 -43.29 2.20
C ASP A 422 -19.96 -41.79 2.53
N THR A 423 -20.49 -41.44 3.70
CA THR A 423 -20.68 -40.03 4.09
C THR A 423 -19.36 -39.34 4.40
N ASP A 424 -18.41 -40.03 5.03
CA ASP A 424 -17.12 -39.44 5.36
C ASP A 424 -16.31 -39.18 4.09
N THR A 425 -16.22 -40.16 3.19
CA THR A 425 -15.59 -39.99 1.87
C THR A 425 -16.26 -38.86 1.08
N ARG A 426 -17.60 -38.83 1.02
CA ARG A 426 -18.34 -37.78 0.32
C ARG A 426 -18.02 -36.38 0.85
N ASP A 427 -18.03 -36.21 2.17
CA ASP A 427 -17.79 -34.91 2.79
C ASP A 427 -16.33 -34.47 2.62
N THR A 428 -15.35 -35.40 2.70
CA THR A 428 -13.94 -35.11 2.42
C THR A 428 -13.73 -34.67 0.97
N GLU A 429 -14.25 -35.40 -0.01
CA GLU A 429 -14.13 -35.02 -1.41
C GLU A 429 -14.85 -33.69 -1.71
N ALA A 430 -15.98 -33.43 -1.05
CA ALA A 430 -16.71 -32.18 -1.20
C ALA A 430 -15.93 -30.98 -0.64
N GLN A 431 -15.23 -31.15 0.47
CA GLN A 431 -14.30 -30.14 1.00
C GLN A 431 -13.15 -29.87 0.01
N ASP A 432 -12.55 -30.91 -0.57
CA ASP A 432 -11.47 -30.75 -1.55
C ASP A 432 -11.93 -30.03 -2.83
N ARG A 433 -13.12 -30.39 -3.34
CA ARG A 433 -13.76 -29.67 -4.46
C ARG A 433 -14.03 -28.22 -4.11
N CYS A 434 -14.57 -27.96 -2.92
CA CYS A 434 -14.86 -26.62 -2.42
C CYS A 434 -13.57 -25.76 -2.35
N ALA A 435 -12.47 -26.32 -1.81
CA ALA A 435 -11.21 -25.61 -1.62
C ALA A 435 -10.53 -25.23 -2.95
N THR A 436 -10.79 -25.98 -4.01
CA THR A 436 -10.12 -25.79 -5.32
C THR A 436 -11.02 -25.19 -6.39
N PHE A 437 -12.33 -25.09 -6.16
CA PHE A 437 -13.32 -24.76 -7.20
C PHE A 437 -13.00 -23.50 -8.03
N TYR A 438 -12.63 -22.40 -7.37
CA TYR A 438 -12.35 -21.12 -8.04
C TYR A 438 -10.94 -21.03 -8.65
N ILE A 439 -10.04 -21.95 -8.30
CA ILE A 439 -8.62 -21.92 -8.71
C ILE A 439 -8.22 -23.09 -9.61
N GLN A 440 -9.08 -24.10 -9.77
CA GLN A 440 -8.78 -25.35 -10.50
C GLN A 440 -8.45 -25.14 -11.99
N THR A 441 -8.90 -24.03 -12.59
CA THR A 441 -8.63 -23.70 -14.01
C THR A 441 -7.59 -22.60 -14.19
N THR A 442 -6.99 -22.13 -13.10
CA THR A 442 -6.01 -21.05 -13.14
C THR A 442 -4.73 -21.52 -13.83
N PRO A 443 -4.29 -20.86 -14.91
CA PRO A 443 -2.99 -21.16 -15.51
C PRO A 443 -1.86 -20.75 -14.55
N LEU A 444 -0.98 -21.69 -14.23
CA LEU A 444 0.21 -21.44 -13.41
C LEU A 444 1.43 -21.32 -14.33
N GLN A 445 1.80 -20.10 -14.69
CA GLN A 445 2.86 -19.82 -15.67
C GLN A 445 4.21 -19.57 -15.01
N THR A 446 4.21 -18.98 -13.82
CA THR A 446 5.42 -18.61 -13.08
C THR A 446 5.49 -19.30 -11.72
N GLU A 447 6.67 -19.28 -11.08
CA GLU A 447 6.81 -19.68 -9.68
C GLU A 447 5.87 -18.86 -8.79
N VAL A 448 5.74 -17.56 -9.05
CA VAL A 448 4.82 -16.65 -8.35
C VAL A 448 3.37 -17.14 -8.44
N ASP A 449 2.92 -17.62 -9.60
CA ASP A 449 1.56 -18.17 -9.72
C ASP A 449 1.34 -19.37 -8.79
N HIS A 450 2.35 -20.22 -8.62
CA HIS A 450 2.27 -21.37 -7.70
C HIS A 450 2.23 -20.92 -6.23
N LEU A 451 2.94 -19.84 -5.87
CA LEU A 451 2.91 -19.25 -4.53
C LEU A 451 1.53 -18.66 -4.23
N ILE A 452 0.95 -17.89 -5.16
CA ILE A 452 -0.41 -17.34 -5.02
C ILE A 452 -1.44 -18.46 -4.99
N PHE A 453 -1.30 -19.49 -5.82
CA PHE A 453 -2.17 -20.68 -5.80
C PHE A 453 -2.17 -21.35 -4.42
N ALA A 454 -1.00 -21.55 -3.82
CA ALA A 454 -0.88 -22.17 -2.50
C ALA A 454 -1.61 -21.35 -1.42
N ALA A 455 -1.42 -20.03 -1.42
CA ALA A 455 -2.12 -19.11 -0.52
C ALA A 455 -3.66 -19.16 -0.71
N PHE A 456 -4.13 -19.07 -1.95
CA PHE A 456 -5.56 -19.08 -2.27
C PHE A 456 -6.20 -20.44 -1.92
N LYS A 457 -5.50 -21.55 -2.19
CA LYS A 457 -5.95 -22.88 -1.81
C LYS A 457 -6.08 -23.00 -0.29
N ALA A 458 -5.13 -22.47 0.48
CA ALA A 458 -5.18 -22.49 1.95
C ALA A 458 -6.37 -21.69 2.48
N VAL A 459 -6.62 -20.47 1.97
CA VAL A 459 -7.77 -19.65 2.35
C VAL A 459 -9.09 -20.34 2.02
N ASN A 460 -9.22 -20.90 0.81
CA ASN A 460 -10.43 -21.62 0.43
C ASN A 460 -10.63 -22.88 1.27
N ALA A 461 -9.55 -23.60 1.59
CA ALA A 461 -9.62 -24.77 2.47
C ALA A 461 -10.13 -24.40 3.86
N GLU A 462 -9.68 -23.29 4.45
CA GLU A 462 -10.17 -22.81 5.75
C GLU A 462 -11.66 -22.42 5.70
N ILE A 463 -12.08 -21.71 4.64
CA ILE A 463 -13.51 -21.40 4.42
C ILE A 463 -14.33 -22.69 4.36
N CYS A 464 -13.90 -23.65 3.55
CA CYS A 464 -14.63 -24.89 3.35
C CYS A 464 -14.65 -25.74 4.62
N ALA A 465 -13.53 -25.88 5.34
CA ALA A 465 -13.46 -26.59 6.60
C ALA A 465 -14.47 -26.03 7.62
N ALA A 466 -14.45 -24.72 7.85
CA ALA A 466 -15.37 -24.05 8.77
C ALA A 466 -16.84 -24.22 8.35
N LEU A 467 -17.17 -24.10 7.06
CA LEU A 467 -18.55 -24.26 6.59
C LEU A 467 -19.07 -25.70 6.73
N PHE A 468 -18.21 -26.70 6.52
CA PHE A 468 -18.58 -28.11 6.72
C PHE A 468 -18.66 -28.48 8.21
N GLU A 469 -17.84 -27.87 9.07
CA GLU A 469 -18.00 -27.97 10.52
C GLU A 469 -19.36 -27.44 10.97
N ILE A 470 -19.73 -26.24 10.51
CA ILE A 470 -21.06 -25.67 10.78
C ILE A 470 -22.17 -26.56 10.20
N ARG A 471 -21.97 -27.15 9.01
CA ARG A 471 -22.92 -28.12 8.43
C ARG A 471 -23.16 -29.31 9.36
N LYS A 472 -22.12 -29.87 9.98
CA LYS A 472 -22.29 -30.96 10.96
C LYS A 472 -23.16 -30.52 12.14
N LEU A 473 -22.91 -29.31 12.66
CA LEU A 473 -23.64 -28.76 13.81
C LEU A 473 -25.11 -28.46 13.53
N VAL A 474 -25.43 -27.89 12.36
CA VAL A 474 -26.80 -27.40 12.11
C VAL A 474 -27.56 -28.15 11.04
N VAL A 475 -26.93 -28.81 10.07
CA VAL A 475 -27.66 -29.53 9.00
C VAL A 475 -27.77 -31.02 9.31
N VAL A 476 -26.68 -31.64 9.76
CA VAL A 476 -26.61 -33.08 9.99
C VAL A 476 -27.21 -33.47 11.34
N ASP A 477 -26.95 -32.69 12.39
CA ASP A 477 -27.51 -32.98 13.72
C ASP A 477 -29.02 -32.69 13.78
N SER A 478 -29.81 -33.75 13.89
CA SER A 478 -31.26 -33.70 14.10
C SER A 478 -31.69 -32.99 15.39
N LYS A 479 -30.78 -32.84 16.37
CA LYS A 479 -31.02 -32.17 17.65
C LYS A 479 -30.51 -30.73 17.68
N ALA A 480 -30.06 -30.19 16.55
CA ALA A 480 -29.54 -28.83 16.46
C ALA A 480 -30.51 -27.80 17.07
N GLY A 481 -30.00 -27.02 18.02
CA GLY A 481 -30.77 -26.04 18.78
C GLY A 481 -30.03 -24.72 18.95
N ASN A 482 -30.42 -23.95 19.97
CA ASN A 482 -29.83 -22.63 20.22
C ASN A 482 -28.32 -22.68 20.52
N GLU A 483 -27.85 -23.75 21.15
CA GLU A 483 -26.42 -23.96 21.43
C GLU A 483 -25.64 -24.17 20.12
N SER A 484 -26.10 -25.07 19.24
CA SER A 484 -25.51 -25.30 17.91
C SER A 484 -25.48 -24.03 17.07
N LEU A 485 -26.52 -23.18 17.16
CA LEU A 485 -26.55 -21.88 16.49
C LEU A 485 -25.50 -20.91 17.05
N ALA A 486 -25.34 -20.85 18.37
CA ALA A 486 -24.33 -20.00 19.00
C ALA A 486 -22.90 -20.44 18.63
N GLU A 487 -22.65 -21.74 18.59
CA GLU A 487 -21.39 -22.32 18.16
C GLU A 487 -21.12 -22.03 16.67
N ALA A 488 -22.11 -22.25 15.79
CA ALA A 488 -22.01 -21.90 14.37
C ALA A 488 -21.68 -20.43 14.13
N LYS A 489 -22.28 -19.52 14.89
CA LYS A 489 -21.95 -18.08 14.86
C LYS A 489 -20.52 -17.81 15.31
N THR A 490 -20.02 -18.56 16.29
CA THR A 490 -18.67 -18.41 16.82
C THR A 490 -17.64 -18.84 15.78
N ILE A 491 -17.83 -20.00 15.15
CA ILE A 491 -17.01 -20.47 14.03
C ILE A 491 -17.04 -19.44 12.89
N THR A 492 -18.22 -18.93 12.52
CA THR A 492 -18.35 -17.92 11.45
C THR A 492 -17.59 -16.64 11.78
N LYS A 493 -17.66 -16.15 13.02
CA LYS A 493 -16.92 -14.95 13.46
C LYS A 493 -15.41 -15.18 13.47
N SER A 494 -14.96 -16.35 13.90
CA SER A 494 -13.55 -16.74 13.84
C SER A 494 -13.06 -16.76 12.39
N LEU A 495 -13.86 -17.33 11.47
CA LEU A 495 -13.54 -17.33 10.04
C LEU A 495 -13.48 -15.91 9.48
N ILE A 496 -14.45 -15.04 9.79
CA ILE A 496 -14.41 -13.62 9.37
C ILE A 496 -13.12 -12.94 9.85
N SER A 497 -12.72 -13.17 11.11
CA SER A 497 -11.49 -12.61 11.68
C SER A 497 -10.23 -13.17 11.03
N TYR A 498 -10.22 -14.45 10.65
CA TYR A 498 -9.10 -15.07 9.93
C TYR A 498 -8.96 -14.51 8.52
N LEU A 499 -10.08 -14.32 7.82
CA LEU A 499 -10.11 -13.82 6.44
C LEU A 499 -9.68 -12.36 6.36
N ASP A 500 -10.09 -11.55 7.34
CA ASP A 500 -9.69 -10.14 7.45
C ASP A 500 -9.97 -9.32 6.17
N TRP A 501 -11.05 -9.64 5.46
CA TRP A 501 -11.37 -8.97 4.20
C TRP A 501 -11.86 -7.54 4.46
N ALA A 502 -11.37 -6.57 3.67
CA ALA A 502 -11.75 -5.16 3.79
C ALA A 502 -13.27 -4.88 3.70
N VAL A 503 -14.05 -5.80 3.10
CA VAL A 503 -15.52 -5.71 3.04
C VAL A 503 -16.22 -5.95 4.39
N PHE A 504 -15.49 -6.47 5.39
CA PHE A 504 -15.99 -6.68 6.74
C PHE A 504 -15.92 -5.42 7.62
N GLU A 505 -15.16 -4.39 7.20
CA GLU A 505 -14.89 -3.14 7.91
C GLU A 505 -15.88 -1.97 7.64
#